data_AF-A0A1M6DZI7-F1
#
_entry.id   AF-A0A1M6DZI7-F1
#
_cell.length_a   1.000
_cell.length_b   1.000
_cell.length_c   1.000
_cell.angle_alpha   90.00
_cell.angle_beta   90.00
_cell.angle_gamma   90.00
#
_symmetry.space_group_name_H-M   'P 1'
#
loop_
_entity.id
_entity.type
_entity.pdbx_description
1 polymer ?
#
loop_
_entity_poly.entity_id
_entity_poly.type
_entity_poly.pdbx_seq_one_letter_code
_entity_poly.pdbx_strand_id
1 'polypeptide(L)'
;MYPEKIDSFVEKLNKLDNNTYVIEEEVKPISGVYEGELKHDNISNSSLRVYTGSKLTGDKIENFILSTPSNTPWKKSIKVFSNSQKVYITYETQGDTVEAEDINILQESIVNTQIEIDRYKTSNDNEVLNLKNRATSLENGKAAKTYVDTELAKKMDKTSAYTKTETDQRIQNVVGAAPAALDTLKELADALGNDANFAGTMTSALSNKVDKVSGKQLSTEDYTTTEKSKLAGIAASANNYVHPSTHAATVIVEDSTHRFATDTEKANWNDANSKKHIHSNKSIIDAITQTLIDTWNSAYSHISDVVKHITDDERTLWNTVVNKVDKVEGKQLSTEDYTTTEKSKLAGIAASANNYVHPSTHAATVIVEDSSHRFATDTEKANWNDANSKKHTHSNKSIIDAITQTLIDTWNSAYSHISDVVKHITDDERTLWNTVVNKVDKETGKVLSTNDFTSAYKSKVDGITTGATKVESSSTNGNIKINSTEKTVYTHPANHDDRYYTESEADTRFAIKADLDTVYIRKGVVTWNDLKGV
;
A
#
# COMPACT_ATOMS: atom_id res chain seq x y z
N MET A 1 -22.04 -20.17 -10.65
CA MET A 1 -20.72 -19.95 -10.01
C MET A 1 -20.90 -20.45 -8.60
N TYR A 2 -20.12 -21.43 -8.17
CA TYR A 2 -20.22 -21.88 -6.78
C TYR A 2 -19.47 -20.87 -5.87
N PRO A 3 -19.93 -20.64 -4.64
CA PRO A 3 -21.26 -20.94 -4.15
C PRO A 3 -22.29 -19.92 -4.67
N GLU A 4 -23.50 -20.39 -5.02
CA GLU A 4 -24.65 -19.48 -5.21
C GLU A 4 -25.19 -18.96 -3.86
N LYS A 5 -24.95 -19.73 -2.79
CA LYS A 5 -25.25 -19.43 -1.38
C LYS A 5 -24.23 -20.13 -0.49
N ILE A 6 -23.93 -19.56 0.67
CA ILE A 6 -23.02 -20.15 1.66
C ILE A 6 -23.54 -21.52 2.08
N ASP A 7 -22.67 -22.53 2.04
CA ASP A 7 -22.97 -23.85 2.58
C ASP A 7 -23.22 -23.77 4.08
N SER A 8 -24.34 -24.33 4.52
CA SER A 8 -24.78 -24.31 5.92
C SER A 8 -25.02 -25.73 6.38
N PHE A 9 -24.41 -26.07 7.51
CA PHE A 9 -24.54 -27.38 8.15
C PHE A 9 -25.33 -27.24 9.45
N VAL A 10 -26.10 -28.27 9.81
CA VAL A 10 -26.70 -28.34 11.14
C VAL A 10 -25.58 -28.62 12.14
N GLU A 11 -25.51 -27.83 13.20
CA GLU A 11 -24.53 -28.03 14.27
C GLU A 11 -24.72 -29.40 14.91
N LYS A 12 -23.64 -30.18 15.04
CA LYS A 12 -23.67 -31.49 15.69
C LYS A 12 -23.29 -31.35 17.16
N LEU A 13 -24.07 -31.96 18.04
CA LEU A 13 -23.83 -31.99 19.48
C LEU A 13 -22.89 -33.14 19.85
N ASN A 14 -21.87 -32.86 20.65
CA ASN A 14 -20.99 -33.89 21.17
C ASN A 14 -21.75 -34.85 22.08
N LYS A 15 -21.47 -36.14 21.97
CA LYS A 15 -22.06 -37.14 22.86
C LYS A 15 -21.58 -36.93 24.29
N LEU A 16 -22.50 -36.76 25.23
CA LEU A 16 -22.22 -36.54 26.64
C LEU A 16 -22.44 -37.82 27.45
N ASP A 17 -21.47 -38.16 28.28
CA ASP A 17 -21.61 -39.22 29.28
C ASP A 17 -22.35 -38.66 30.50
N ASN A 18 -23.48 -39.29 30.86
CA ASN A 18 -24.31 -38.96 32.03
C ASN A 18 -24.90 -37.53 32.07
N ASN A 19 -24.86 -36.79 30.95
CA ASN A 19 -25.52 -35.49 30.81
C ASN A 19 -26.39 -35.46 29.55
N THR A 20 -27.32 -34.52 29.49
CA THR A 20 -28.20 -34.32 28.33
C THR A 20 -28.25 -32.84 27.94
N TYR A 21 -28.43 -32.57 26.65
CA TYR A 21 -28.82 -31.25 26.16
C TYR A 21 -30.33 -31.16 26.16
N VAL A 22 -30.85 -29.97 26.43
CA VAL A 22 -32.26 -29.62 26.23
C VAL A 22 -32.34 -28.76 24.98
N ILE A 23 -33.04 -29.26 23.96
CA ILE A 23 -33.18 -28.59 22.67
C ILE A 23 -34.61 -28.16 22.47
N GLU A 24 -34.80 -26.99 21.85
CA GLU A 24 -36.08 -26.54 21.32
C GLU A 24 -35.93 -26.24 19.82
N GLU A 25 -36.76 -26.91 19.02
CA GLU A 25 -36.84 -26.68 17.59
C GLU A 25 -38.11 -25.90 17.23
N GLU A 26 -37.97 -24.77 16.55
CA GLU A 26 -39.09 -24.09 15.90
C GLU A 26 -39.35 -24.70 14.52
N VAL A 27 -40.56 -25.20 14.31
CA VAL A 27 -41.03 -25.75 13.04
C VAL A 27 -42.31 -25.05 12.59
N LYS A 28 -42.54 -25.07 11.27
CA LYS A 28 -43.68 -24.41 10.64
C LYS A 28 -44.54 -25.45 9.92
N PRO A 29 -45.69 -25.84 10.48
CA PRO A 29 -46.65 -26.68 9.78
C PRO A 29 -47.13 -26.02 8.49
N ILE A 30 -47.22 -26.80 7.41
CA ILE A 30 -47.80 -26.37 6.13
C ILE A 30 -49.11 -27.11 5.98
N SER A 31 -50.20 -26.38 5.73
CA SER A 31 -51.55 -26.96 5.63
C SER A 31 -51.96 -27.81 6.84
N GLY A 32 -51.57 -27.36 8.04
CA GLY A 32 -51.95 -28.02 9.31
C GLY A 32 -51.05 -29.18 9.73
N VAL A 33 -50.01 -29.51 8.95
CA VAL A 33 -49.12 -30.66 9.23
C VAL A 33 -47.66 -30.24 9.11
N TYR A 34 -46.85 -30.66 10.08
CA TYR A 34 -45.39 -30.69 9.96
C TYR A 34 -44.93 -32.14 9.98
N GLU A 35 -44.03 -32.51 9.07
CA GLU A 35 -43.40 -33.83 9.01
C GLU A 35 -41.92 -33.65 8.65
N GLY A 36 -41.02 -34.14 9.50
CA GLY A 36 -39.58 -34.01 9.29
C GLY A 36 -38.76 -34.79 10.30
N GLU A 37 -37.48 -34.98 10.00
CA GLU A 37 -36.48 -35.46 10.95
C GLU A 37 -36.12 -34.35 11.95
N LEU A 38 -35.97 -34.72 13.23
CA LEU A 38 -35.46 -33.82 14.25
C LEU A 38 -33.96 -33.57 13.99
N LYS A 39 -33.49 -32.37 14.32
CA LYS A 39 -32.13 -31.90 13.99
C LYS A 39 -31.03 -32.68 14.69
N HIS A 40 -31.35 -33.31 15.82
CA HIS A 40 -30.40 -34.02 16.66
C HIS A 40 -30.81 -35.47 16.91
N ASP A 41 -29.84 -36.32 17.20
CA ASP A 41 -30.01 -37.76 17.40
C ASP A 41 -30.15 -38.12 18.89
N ASN A 42 -30.24 -39.41 19.19
CA ASN A 42 -30.26 -39.99 20.54
C ASN A 42 -31.29 -39.33 21.49
N ILE A 43 -32.44 -38.95 20.92
CA ILE A 43 -33.50 -38.25 21.65
C ILE A 43 -34.19 -39.19 22.65
N SER A 44 -34.37 -38.71 23.87
CA SER A 44 -35.15 -39.39 24.90
C SER A 44 -36.65 -39.21 24.66
N ASN A 45 -37.33 -40.27 24.20
CA ASN A 45 -38.76 -40.22 23.86
C ASN A 45 -39.64 -39.69 25.02
N SER A 46 -39.28 -40.01 26.28
CA SER A 46 -40.06 -39.58 27.45
C SER A 46 -39.98 -38.07 27.71
N SER A 47 -38.92 -37.41 27.24
CA SER A 47 -38.68 -35.97 27.37
C SER A 47 -39.38 -35.14 26.31
N LEU A 48 -39.78 -35.74 25.17
CA LEU A 48 -40.27 -34.99 24.02
C LEU A 48 -41.64 -34.34 24.29
N ARG A 49 -41.73 -33.04 24.06
CA ARG A 49 -42.94 -32.24 24.22
C ARG A 49 -43.13 -31.31 23.03
N VAL A 50 -44.38 -31.03 22.69
CA VAL A 50 -44.73 -30.18 21.55
C VAL A 50 -45.71 -29.10 22.02
N TYR A 51 -45.40 -27.85 21.74
CA TYR A 51 -46.18 -26.68 22.16
C TYR A 51 -46.37 -25.67 21.03
N THR A 52 -47.42 -24.87 21.11
CA THR A 52 -47.66 -23.77 20.15
C THR A 52 -46.84 -22.50 20.46
N GLY A 53 -46.24 -22.41 21.65
CA GLY A 53 -45.33 -21.33 22.05
C GLY A 53 -43.97 -21.84 22.55
N SER A 54 -42.95 -20.98 22.45
CA SER A 54 -41.57 -21.27 22.87
C SER A 54 -41.46 -21.47 24.38
N LYS A 55 -40.44 -22.21 24.83
CA LYS A 55 -40.16 -22.54 26.23
C LYS A 55 -41.34 -23.19 26.95
N LEU A 56 -41.98 -24.14 26.26
CA LEU A 56 -43.13 -24.89 26.78
C LEU A 56 -44.34 -23.99 27.13
N THR A 57 -44.57 -22.94 26.35
CA THR A 57 -45.71 -22.01 26.53
C THR A 57 -46.81 -22.27 25.49
N GLY A 58 -48.01 -21.73 25.73
CA GLY A 58 -49.17 -21.94 24.86
C GLY A 58 -49.80 -23.33 25.01
N ASP A 59 -50.57 -23.74 24.01
CA ASP A 59 -51.28 -25.02 24.01
C ASP A 59 -50.32 -26.19 23.74
N LYS A 60 -50.43 -27.23 24.57
CA LYS A 60 -49.70 -28.49 24.40
C LYS A 60 -50.35 -29.33 23.29
N ILE A 61 -49.56 -29.83 22.36
CA ILE A 61 -50.00 -30.71 21.28
C ILE A 61 -49.70 -32.15 21.66
N GLU A 62 -50.73 -32.91 22.04
CA GLU A 62 -50.60 -34.33 22.40
C GLU A 62 -50.68 -35.25 21.18
N ASN A 63 -51.26 -34.78 20.07
CA ASN A 63 -51.46 -35.57 18.87
C ASN A 63 -50.29 -35.40 17.89
N PHE A 64 -49.21 -36.15 18.13
CA PHE A 64 -48.09 -36.28 17.21
C PHE A 64 -47.67 -37.75 17.09
N ILE A 65 -47.03 -38.08 15.97
CA ILE A 65 -46.49 -39.41 15.71
C ILE A 65 -44.97 -39.31 15.71
N LEU A 66 -44.31 -40.19 16.47
CA LEU A 66 -42.86 -40.32 16.49
C LEU A 66 -42.46 -41.61 15.79
N SER A 67 -41.56 -41.51 14.82
CA SER A 67 -41.05 -42.62 14.02
C SER A 67 -39.55 -42.79 14.23
N THR A 68 -39.10 -44.04 14.28
CA THR A 68 -37.67 -44.40 14.38
C THR A 68 -37.29 -45.19 13.13
N PRO A 69 -36.41 -44.68 12.27
CA PRO A 69 -35.91 -45.44 11.13
C PRO A 69 -35.16 -46.70 11.58
N SER A 70 -35.32 -47.81 10.86
CA SER A 70 -34.68 -49.09 11.21
C SER A 70 -33.15 -49.07 11.04
N ASN A 71 -32.66 -48.32 10.06
CA ASN A 71 -31.24 -48.29 9.68
C ASN A 71 -30.44 -47.25 10.47
N THR A 72 -31.12 -46.28 11.08
CA THR A 72 -30.54 -45.18 11.87
C THR A 72 -31.33 -45.02 13.17
N PRO A 73 -31.26 -46.00 14.10
CA PRO A 73 -32.12 -46.04 15.29
C PRO A 73 -31.93 -44.86 16.25
N TRP A 74 -30.81 -44.16 16.15
CA TRP A 74 -30.51 -42.93 16.87
C TRP A 74 -31.29 -41.70 16.35
N LYS A 75 -31.82 -41.74 15.12
CA LYS A 75 -32.63 -40.65 14.54
C LYS A 75 -34.10 -40.76 14.94
N LYS A 76 -34.81 -39.63 14.87
CA LYS A 76 -36.26 -39.54 15.07
C LYS A 76 -36.89 -38.63 14.02
N SER A 77 -38.01 -39.07 13.47
CA SER A 77 -38.89 -38.23 12.65
C SER A 77 -40.19 -38.00 13.41
N ILE A 78 -40.70 -36.77 13.35
CA ILE A 78 -41.94 -36.40 14.02
C ILE A 78 -42.94 -35.88 12.99
N LYS A 79 -44.20 -36.29 13.17
CA LYS A 79 -45.35 -35.76 12.44
C LYS A 79 -46.31 -35.10 13.42
N VAL A 80 -46.46 -33.78 13.30
CA VAL A 80 -47.28 -32.96 14.19
C VAL A 80 -48.49 -32.42 13.43
N PHE A 81 -49.67 -32.52 14.02
CA PHE A 81 -50.91 -31.97 13.50
C PHE A 81 -51.29 -30.71 14.29
N SER A 82 -51.19 -29.53 13.65
CA SER A 82 -51.49 -28.25 14.30
C SER A 82 -51.87 -27.18 13.30
N ASN A 83 -52.90 -26.40 13.62
CA ASN A 83 -53.31 -25.21 12.86
C ASN A 83 -52.50 -23.96 13.23
N SER A 84 -51.58 -24.06 14.20
CA SER A 84 -50.70 -22.95 14.57
C SER A 84 -49.67 -22.69 13.46
N GLN A 85 -49.34 -21.42 13.23
CA GLN A 85 -48.32 -21.00 12.27
C GLN A 85 -46.91 -21.47 12.66
N LYS A 86 -46.68 -21.68 13.96
CA LYS A 86 -45.43 -22.16 14.53
C LYS A 86 -45.69 -23.19 15.60
N VAL A 87 -44.77 -24.15 15.70
CA VAL A 87 -44.76 -25.18 16.73
C VAL A 87 -43.34 -25.30 17.26
N TYR A 88 -43.22 -25.51 18.57
CA TYR A 88 -41.97 -25.67 19.27
C TYR A 88 -41.89 -27.10 19.81
N ILE A 89 -40.89 -27.84 19.35
CA ILE A 89 -40.63 -29.22 19.77
C ILE A 89 -39.46 -29.20 20.72
N THR A 90 -39.69 -29.56 21.97
CA THR A 90 -38.66 -29.57 23.02
C THR A 90 -38.33 -31.01 23.38
N TYR A 91 -37.05 -31.34 23.51
CA TYR A 91 -36.61 -32.69 23.89
C TYR A 91 -35.21 -32.68 24.52
N GLU A 92 -34.90 -33.77 25.20
CA GLU A 92 -33.57 -34.07 25.71
C GLU A 92 -32.82 -35.03 24.77
N THR A 93 -31.54 -34.76 24.53
CA THR A 93 -30.64 -35.61 23.74
C THR A 93 -29.30 -35.79 24.45
N GLN A 94 -28.68 -36.96 24.30
CA GLN A 94 -27.30 -37.19 24.74
C GLN A 94 -26.24 -36.67 23.75
N GLY A 95 -26.65 -36.14 22.59
CA GLY A 95 -25.78 -35.69 21.50
C GLY A 95 -25.93 -36.52 20.23
N ASP A 96 -25.22 -36.13 19.18
CA ASP A 96 -25.42 -36.64 17.82
C ASP A 96 -24.50 -37.81 17.48
N THR A 97 -24.92 -38.60 16.50
CA THR A 97 -24.10 -39.67 15.91
C THR A 97 -23.59 -39.19 14.55
N VAL A 98 -22.27 -39.18 14.37
CA VAL A 98 -21.68 -38.81 13.07
C VAL A 98 -21.81 -39.98 12.10
N GLU A 99 -22.47 -39.75 10.97
CA GLU A 99 -22.66 -40.74 9.92
C GLU A 99 -21.71 -40.51 8.73
N ALA A 100 -21.54 -41.52 7.89
CA ALA A 100 -20.77 -41.38 6.65
C ALA A 100 -21.35 -40.27 5.74
N GLU A 101 -22.66 -40.10 5.75
CA GLU A 101 -23.34 -39.06 4.99
C GLU A 101 -22.93 -37.65 5.45
N ASP A 102 -22.86 -37.40 6.76
CA ASP A 102 -22.42 -36.11 7.30
C ASP A 102 -21.00 -35.75 6.80
N ILE A 103 -20.12 -36.75 6.76
CA ILE A 103 -18.74 -36.60 6.27
C ILE A 103 -18.73 -36.36 4.76
N ASN A 104 -19.54 -37.08 3.99
CA ASN A 104 -19.60 -36.94 2.53
C ASN A 104 -20.07 -35.53 2.13
N ILE A 105 -21.08 -34.97 2.81
CA ILE A 105 -21.58 -33.62 2.54
C ILE A 105 -20.48 -32.58 2.85
N LEU A 106 -19.75 -32.75 3.96
CA LEU A 106 -18.62 -31.90 4.29
C LEU A 106 -17.50 -32.00 3.23
N GLN A 107 -17.17 -33.21 2.79
CA GLN A 107 -16.17 -33.46 1.75
C GLN A 107 -16.57 -32.79 0.43
N GLU A 108 -17.83 -32.89 0.02
CA GLU A 108 -18.33 -32.26 -1.19
C GLU A 108 -18.22 -30.73 -1.13
N SER A 109 -18.62 -30.13 0.00
CA SER A 109 -18.49 -28.69 0.23
C SER A 109 -17.03 -28.21 0.17
N ILE A 110 -16.11 -28.96 0.78
CA ILE A 110 -14.67 -28.67 0.75
C ILE A 110 -14.13 -28.76 -0.69
N VAL A 111 -14.49 -29.81 -1.43
CA VAL A 111 -14.08 -29.99 -2.83
C VAL A 111 -14.60 -28.86 -3.70
N ASN A 112 -15.87 -28.47 -3.55
CA ASN A 112 -16.46 -27.36 -4.30
C ASN A 112 -15.77 -26.03 -3.98
N THR A 113 -15.46 -25.79 -2.69
CA THR A 113 -14.68 -24.62 -2.25
C THR A 113 -13.29 -24.61 -2.87
N GLN A 114 -12.62 -25.76 -2.91
CA GLN A 114 -11.29 -25.89 -3.53
C GLN A 114 -11.33 -25.60 -5.04
N ILE A 115 -12.32 -26.14 -5.76
CA ILE A 115 -12.54 -25.86 -7.18
C ILE A 115 -12.73 -24.35 -7.42
N GLU A 116 -13.47 -23.66 -6.54
CA GLU A 116 -13.69 -22.23 -6.66
C GLU A 116 -12.41 -21.42 -6.43
N ILE A 117 -11.65 -21.77 -5.37
CA ILE A 117 -10.35 -21.14 -5.09
C ILE A 117 -9.42 -21.27 -6.28
N ASP A 118 -9.35 -22.45 -6.91
CA ASP A 118 -8.45 -22.67 -8.05
C ASP A 118 -8.90 -21.91 -9.29
N ARG A 119 -10.22 -21.72 -9.48
CA ARG A 119 -10.75 -20.83 -10.52
C ARG A 119 -10.36 -19.37 -10.26
N TYR A 120 -10.50 -18.88 -9.04
CA TYR A 120 -10.09 -17.52 -8.65
C TYR A 120 -8.59 -17.29 -8.86
N LYS A 121 -7.75 -18.24 -8.44
CA LYS A 121 -6.30 -18.19 -8.68
C LYS A 121 -5.98 -18.10 -10.17
N THR A 122 -6.59 -18.97 -10.98
CA THR A 122 -6.39 -18.98 -12.43
C THR A 122 -6.81 -17.64 -13.07
N SER A 123 -7.94 -17.08 -12.65
CA SER A 123 -8.40 -15.77 -13.14
C SER A 123 -7.41 -14.66 -12.78
N ASN A 124 -6.93 -14.67 -11.54
CA ASN A 124 -5.96 -13.69 -11.05
C ASN A 124 -4.61 -13.81 -11.76
N ASP A 125 -4.12 -15.03 -12.01
CA ASP A 125 -2.88 -15.28 -12.75
C ASP A 125 -2.97 -14.75 -14.20
N ASN A 126 -4.12 -14.93 -14.85
CA ASN A 126 -4.38 -14.37 -16.17
C ASN A 126 -4.38 -12.83 -16.16
N GLU A 127 -4.97 -12.21 -15.14
CA GLU A 127 -4.97 -10.77 -14.98
C GLU A 127 -3.55 -10.23 -14.75
N VAL A 128 -2.78 -10.85 -13.86
CA VAL A 128 -1.37 -10.53 -13.62
C VAL A 128 -0.53 -10.66 -14.89
N LEU A 129 -0.76 -11.70 -15.70
CA LEU A 129 -0.08 -11.88 -16.98
C LEU A 129 -0.42 -10.75 -17.97
N ASN A 130 -1.69 -10.36 -18.07
CA ASN A 130 -2.12 -9.24 -18.89
C ASN A 130 -1.48 -7.91 -18.45
N LEU A 131 -1.40 -7.67 -17.14
CA LEU A 131 -0.75 -6.49 -16.57
C LEU A 131 0.75 -6.48 -16.89
N LYS A 132 1.44 -7.62 -16.78
CA LYS A 132 2.86 -7.76 -17.18
C LYS A 132 3.06 -7.44 -18.65
N ASN A 133 2.24 -7.98 -19.55
CA ASN A 133 2.33 -7.70 -20.99
C ASN A 133 2.11 -6.21 -21.32
N ARG A 134 1.16 -5.57 -20.63
CA ARG A 134 0.90 -4.14 -20.77
C ARG A 134 2.07 -3.29 -20.24
N ALA A 135 2.68 -3.67 -19.13
CA ALA A 135 3.85 -3.00 -18.57
C ALA A 135 5.04 -3.05 -19.55
N THR A 136 5.37 -4.23 -20.09
CA THR A 136 6.40 -4.41 -21.11
C THR A 136 6.14 -3.54 -22.35
N SER A 137 4.89 -3.47 -22.80
CA SER A 137 4.51 -2.64 -23.95
C SER A 137 4.72 -1.14 -23.67
N LEU A 138 4.41 -0.68 -22.46
CA LEU A 138 4.65 0.70 -22.04
C LEU A 138 6.15 1.03 -21.94
N GLU A 139 6.95 0.11 -21.40
CA GLU A 139 8.41 0.28 -21.32
C GLU A 139 9.02 0.40 -22.72
N ASN A 140 8.63 -0.47 -23.65
CA ASN A 140 9.03 -0.37 -25.05
C ASN A 140 8.61 0.95 -25.70
N GLY A 141 7.37 1.41 -25.44
CA GLY A 141 6.88 2.70 -25.94
C GLY A 141 7.66 3.89 -25.39
N LYS A 142 8.03 3.88 -24.10
CA LYS A 142 8.90 4.89 -23.49
C LYS A 142 10.29 4.89 -24.11
N ALA A 143 10.90 3.71 -24.30
CA ALA A 143 12.21 3.58 -24.93
C ALA A 143 12.21 4.13 -26.36
N ALA A 144 11.16 3.84 -27.14
CA ALA A 144 11.00 4.39 -28.49
C ALA A 144 10.86 5.93 -28.48
N LYS A 145 10.09 6.49 -27.54
CA LYS A 145 9.98 7.95 -27.40
C LYS A 145 11.31 8.60 -27.02
N THR A 146 12.05 8.04 -26.06
CA THR A 146 13.38 8.53 -25.67
C THR A 146 14.35 8.51 -26.85
N TYR A 147 14.31 7.45 -27.67
CA TYR A 147 15.11 7.37 -28.89
C TYR A 147 14.73 8.51 -29.87
N VAL A 148 13.45 8.72 -30.15
CA VAL A 148 12.98 9.81 -31.01
C VAL A 148 13.40 11.18 -30.47
N ASP A 149 13.24 11.43 -29.17
CA ASP A 149 13.64 12.69 -28.54
C ASP A 149 15.16 12.91 -28.65
N THR A 150 15.95 11.85 -28.52
CA THR A 150 17.42 11.88 -28.70
C THR A 150 17.81 12.19 -30.14
N GLU A 151 17.18 11.56 -31.13
CA GLU A 151 17.43 11.83 -32.55
C GLU A 151 16.98 13.24 -32.96
N LEU A 152 15.86 13.73 -32.40
CA LEU A 152 15.42 15.11 -32.60
C LEU A 152 16.40 16.11 -31.99
N ALA A 153 16.94 15.83 -30.80
CA ALA A 153 17.96 16.64 -30.16
C ALA A 153 19.24 16.71 -31.00
N LYS A 154 19.66 15.60 -31.63
CA LYS A 154 20.78 15.60 -32.60
C LYS A 154 20.51 16.51 -33.81
N LYS A 155 19.27 16.56 -34.31
CA LYS A 155 18.89 17.48 -35.39
C LYS A 155 18.80 18.95 -34.97
N MET A 156 18.60 19.21 -33.67
CA MET A 156 18.62 20.57 -33.12
C MET A 156 20.03 21.10 -32.87
N ASP A 157 21.07 20.28 -33.06
CA ASP A 157 22.46 20.74 -32.98
C ASP A 157 22.79 21.67 -34.16
N LYS A 158 22.69 22.97 -33.89
CA LYS A 158 23.00 24.10 -34.81
C LYS A 158 24.42 24.06 -35.39
N THR A 159 25.31 23.19 -34.92
CA THR A 159 26.68 23.07 -35.46
C THR A 159 26.72 22.48 -36.87
N SER A 160 25.64 21.84 -37.34
CA SER A 160 25.59 21.18 -38.66
C SER A 160 24.66 21.84 -39.68
N ALA A 161 23.90 22.88 -39.30
CA ALA A 161 22.93 23.56 -40.16
C ALA A 161 23.05 25.09 -40.04
N TYR A 162 23.49 25.76 -41.11
CA TYR A 162 23.54 27.22 -41.15
C TYR A 162 22.14 27.82 -40.98
N THR A 163 22.01 28.74 -40.04
CA THR A 163 20.82 29.57 -39.92
C THR A 163 20.67 30.49 -41.13
N LYS A 164 19.45 30.97 -41.42
CA LYS A 164 19.21 31.94 -42.51
C LYS A 164 20.17 33.13 -42.43
N THR A 165 20.41 33.64 -41.22
CA THR A 165 21.35 34.75 -40.98
C THR A 165 22.80 34.40 -41.31
N GLU A 166 23.27 33.20 -40.96
CA GLU A 166 24.63 32.76 -41.31
C GLU A 166 24.79 32.51 -42.81
N THR A 167 23.74 32.00 -43.47
CA THR A 167 23.69 31.90 -44.93
C THR A 167 23.73 33.28 -45.58
N ASP A 168 22.91 34.23 -45.10
CA ASP A 168 22.87 35.60 -45.59
C ASP A 168 24.23 36.30 -45.38
N GLN A 169 24.88 36.10 -44.23
CA GLN A 169 26.21 36.66 -43.95
C GLN A 169 27.29 36.06 -44.87
N ARG A 170 27.24 34.77 -45.17
CA ARG A 170 28.19 34.15 -46.09
C ARG A 170 27.99 34.61 -47.53
N ILE A 171 26.74 34.79 -47.95
CA ILE A 171 26.42 35.41 -49.24
C ILE A 171 26.97 36.84 -49.26
N GLN A 172 26.74 37.64 -48.21
CA GLN A 172 27.31 38.97 -48.10
C GLN A 172 28.84 38.98 -48.11
N ASN A 173 29.51 38.01 -47.48
CA ASN A 173 30.98 37.92 -47.50
C ASN A 173 31.52 37.56 -48.89
N VAL A 174 30.79 36.78 -49.69
CA VAL A 174 31.13 36.49 -51.09
C VAL A 174 30.85 37.70 -51.99
N VAL A 175 29.75 38.41 -51.77
CA VAL A 175 29.36 39.60 -52.54
C VAL A 175 30.24 40.81 -52.19
N GLY A 176 30.62 40.96 -50.91
CA GLY A 176 31.52 42.00 -50.41
C GLY A 176 33.01 41.72 -50.64
N ALA A 177 33.37 40.52 -51.10
CA ALA A 177 34.71 40.22 -51.63
C ALA A 177 34.87 40.59 -53.11
N ALA A 178 33.88 41.26 -53.73
CA ALA A 178 34.03 41.83 -55.05
C ALA A 178 35.22 42.82 -55.06
N PRO A 179 36.08 42.82 -56.10
CA PRO A 179 37.30 43.63 -56.12
C PRO A 179 37.01 45.09 -55.79
N ALA A 180 37.85 45.72 -54.95
CA ALA A 180 37.72 47.11 -54.50
C ALA A 180 37.51 48.14 -55.64
N ALA A 181 37.84 47.79 -56.88
CA ALA A 181 37.57 48.58 -58.07
C ALA A 181 36.07 48.73 -58.41
N LEU A 182 35.19 47.77 -58.08
CA LEU A 182 33.74 47.90 -58.33
C LEU A 182 33.02 48.64 -57.20
N ASP A 183 33.47 48.47 -55.96
CA ASP A 183 33.00 49.23 -54.79
C ASP A 183 33.27 50.73 -54.98
N THR A 184 34.51 51.07 -55.35
CA THR A 184 34.88 52.46 -55.69
C THR A 184 34.12 53.02 -56.89
N LEU A 185 33.83 52.22 -57.92
CA LEU A 185 33.05 52.70 -59.07
C LEU A 185 31.57 52.94 -58.72
N LYS A 186 30.97 52.11 -57.84
CA LYS A 186 29.61 52.35 -57.35
C LYS A 186 29.53 53.54 -56.41
N GLU A 187 30.48 53.67 -55.49
CA GLU A 187 30.58 54.83 -54.60
C GLU A 187 30.80 56.13 -55.40
N LEU A 188 31.64 56.12 -56.45
CA LEU A 188 31.82 57.27 -57.34
C LEU A 188 30.56 57.59 -58.15
N ALA A 189 29.86 56.57 -58.67
CA ALA A 189 28.62 56.78 -59.42
C ALA A 189 27.49 57.32 -58.54
N ASP A 190 27.32 56.79 -57.33
CA ASP A 190 26.33 57.28 -56.37
C ASP A 190 26.71 58.68 -55.83
N ALA A 191 28.00 58.95 -55.57
CA ALA A 191 28.48 60.27 -55.14
C ALA A 191 28.29 61.37 -56.19
N LEU A 192 28.33 61.01 -57.48
CA LEU A 192 28.01 61.90 -58.60
C LEU A 192 26.51 61.89 -58.94
N GLY A 193 25.67 61.22 -58.13
CA GLY A 193 24.22 61.16 -58.31
C GLY A 193 23.76 60.42 -59.56
N ASN A 194 24.59 59.53 -60.12
CA ASN A 194 24.42 58.92 -61.44
C ASN A 194 24.27 59.94 -62.58
N ASP A 195 24.85 61.14 -62.43
CA ASP A 195 24.78 62.19 -63.45
C ASP A 195 25.77 61.94 -64.60
N ALA A 196 25.22 61.51 -65.75
CA ALA A 196 25.98 61.25 -66.97
C ALA A 196 26.67 62.50 -67.54
N ASN A 197 26.27 63.72 -67.13
CA ASN A 197 26.86 64.98 -67.57
C ASN A 197 27.22 65.87 -66.38
N PHE A 198 27.78 65.29 -65.32
CA PHE A 198 28.14 65.99 -64.08
C PHE A 198 28.92 67.30 -64.32
N ALA A 199 29.88 67.30 -65.24
CA ALA A 199 30.65 68.49 -65.59
C ALA A 199 29.78 69.62 -66.16
N GLY A 200 28.81 69.29 -67.02
CA GLY A 200 27.85 70.23 -67.58
C GLY A 200 26.84 70.74 -66.55
N THR A 201 26.34 69.85 -65.70
CA THR A 201 25.45 70.19 -64.57
C THR A 201 26.15 71.15 -63.62
N MET A 202 27.41 70.88 -63.27
CA MET A 202 28.15 71.76 -62.38
C MET A 202 28.48 73.11 -63.01
N THR A 203 28.83 73.12 -64.29
CA THR A 203 29.03 74.37 -65.04
C THR A 203 27.75 75.22 -65.08
N SER A 204 26.58 74.59 -65.25
CA SER A 204 25.28 75.27 -65.27
C SER A 204 24.84 75.77 -63.89
N ALA A 205 25.19 75.04 -62.82
CA ALA A 205 24.93 75.49 -61.45
C ALA A 205 25.84 76.67 -61.06
N LEU A 206 27.10 76.65 -61.51
CA LEU A 206 28.06 77.73 -61.29
C LEU A 206 27.71 79.00 -62.07
N SER A 207 27.13 78.88 -63.28
CA SER A 207 26.68 80.05 -64.05
C SER A 207 25.49 80.79 -63.43
N ASN A 208 24.79 80.19 -62.46
CA ASN A 208 23.76 80.86 -61.67
C ASN A 208 24.33 81.63 -60.46
N LYS A 209 25.65 81.61 -60.24
CA LYS A 209 26.27 82.43 -59.21
C LYS A 209 26.22 83.90 -59.63
N VAL A 210 25.88 84.75 -58.67
CA VAL A 210 25.93 86.20 -58.83
C VAL A 210 27.39 86.65 -58.78
N ASP A 211 27.77 87.60 -59.64
CA ASP A 211 29.12 88.17 -59.66
C ASP A 211 29.46 88.89 -58.34
N LYS A 212 30.70 88.72 -57.88
CA LYS A 212 31.20 89.40 -56.69
C LYS A 212 31.57 90.85 -57.04
N VAL A 213 30.79 91.80 -56.58
CA VAL A 213 31.12 93.24 -56.64
C VAL A 213 31.79 93.66 -55.33
N SER A 214 32.94 94.33 -55.42
CA SER A 214 33.70 94.80 -54.26
C SER A 214 32.88 95.76 -53.39
N GLY A 215 32.84 95.51 -52.07
CA GLY A 215 32.10 96.32 -51.09
C GLY A 215 30.67 95.85 -50.77
N LYS A 216 30.16 94.77 -51.39
CA LYS A 216 28.88 94.12 -51.04
C LYS A 216 29.09 92.64 -50.70
N GLN A 217 28.27 92.10 -49.78
CA GLN A 217 28.17 90.64 -49.60
C GLN A 217 27.22 90.06 -50.66
N LEU A 218 27.49 88.83 -51.13
CA LEU A 218 26.59 88.11 -52.03
C LEU A 218 25.34 87.64 -51.25
N SER A 219 24.16 87.82 -51.85
CA SER A 219 22.82 87.39 -51.38
C SER A 219 22.34 87.93 -50.03
N THR A 220 21.89 89.18 -49.96
CA THR A 220 20.98 89.62 -48.89
C THR A 220 19.55 89.64 -49.40
N GLU A 221 18.93 88.46 -49.38
CA GLU A 221 17.47 88.25 -49.42
C GLU A 221 17.07 87.48 -48.14
N ASP A 222 17.50 87.95 -46.97
CA ASP A 222 17.25 87.18 -45.73
C ASP A 222 15.83 87.39 -45.16
N TYR A 223 15.07 88.37 -45.67
CA TYR A 223 13.67 88.56 -45.24
C TYR A 223 12.84 89.22 -46.34
N THR A 224 11.70 88.60 -46.65
CA THR A 224 10.62 89.25 -47.42
C THR A 224 10.00 90.40 -46.62
N THR A 225 9.38 91.37 -47.31
CA THR A 225 8.67 92.50 -46.68
C THR A 225 7.59 92.04 -45.69
N THR A 226 6.99 90.87 -45.97
CA THR A 226 6.02 90.20 -45.10
C THR A 226 6.66 89.71 -43.80
N GLU A 227 7.85 89.13 -43.85
CA GLU A 227 8.57 88.64 -42.67
C GLU A 227 9.08 89.79 -41.80
N LYS A 228 9.56 90.88 -42.40
CA LYS A 228 9.94 92.09 -41.64
C LYS A 228 8.75 92.71 -40.88
N SER A 229 7.57 92.75 -41.51
CA SER A 229 6.37 93.27 -40.85
C SER A 229 5.90 92.38 -39.70
N LYS A 230 6.04 91.05 -39.83
CA LYS A 230 5.77 90.10 -38.74
C LYS A 230 6.75 90.25 -37.58
N LEU A 231 8.05 90.39 -37.84
CA LEU A 231 9.04 90.57 -36.77
C LEU A 231 8.86 91.88 -36.01
N ALA A 232 8.46 92.96 -36.69
CA ALA A 232 8.24 94.27 -36.06
C ALA A 232 7.06 94.29 -35.06
N GLY A 233 6.15 93.31 -35.13
CA GLY A 233 4.98 93.20 -34.25
C GLY A 233 5.18 92.34 -32.99
N ILE A 234 6.33 91.70 -32.81
CA ILE A 234 6.59 90.83 -31.65
C ILE A 234 7.04 91.70 -30.47
N ALA A 235 6.23 91.73 -29.41
CA ALA A 235 6.53 92.48 -28.18
C ALA A 235 7.77 91.92 -27.46
N ALA A 236 8.51 92.79 -26.77
CA ALA A 236 9.66 92.38 -25.95
C ALA A 236 9.24 91.28 -24.94
N SER A 237 10.00 90.17 -24.91
CA SER A 237 9.76 88.99 -24.07
C SER A 237 8.57 88.09 -24.45
N ALA A 238 8.09 88.13 -25.70
CA ALA A 238 6.99 87.25 -26.17
C ALA A 238 7.22 85.73 -26.00
N ASN A 239 8.46 85.28 -25.74
CA ASN A 239 8.79 83.86 -25.49
C ASN A 239 9.13 83.56 -24.01
N ASN A 240 8.85 84.46 -23.06
CA ASN A 240 9.17 84.21 -21.64
C ASN A 240 8.11 83.33 -20.97
N TYR A 241 8.02 82.06 -21.41
CA TYR A 241 7.24 81.05 -20.70
C TYR A 241 8.02 80.58 -19.47
N VAL A 242 7.58 81.00 -18.28
CA VAL A 242 8.09 80.50 -17.00
C VAL A 242 7.14 79.42 -16.51
N HIS A 243 7.59 78.17 -16.50
CA HIS A 243 6.80 77.05 -15.97
C HIS A 243 6.57 77.25 -14.47
N PRO A 244 5.32 77.11 -13.96
CA PRO A 244 5.05 77.22 -12.53
C PRO A 244 5.75 76.08 -11.75
N SER A 245 6.16 76.34 -10.51
CA SER A 245 6.83 75.32 -9.68
C SER A 245 5.91 74.16 -9.26
N THR A 246 4.59 74.37 -9.32
CA THR A 246 3.56 73.36 -9.08
C THR A 246 2.35 73.61 -9.98
N HIS A 247 1.65 72.54 -10.36
CA HIS A 247 0.35 72.58 -11.02
C HIS A 247 -0.51 71.41 -10.52
N ALA A 248 -1.82 71.45 -10.73
CA ALA A 248 -2.69 70.31 -10.42
C ALA A 248 -2.34 69.10 -11.31
N ALA A 249 -2.58 67.88 -10.82
CA ALA A 249 -2.31 66.66 -11.59
C ALA A 249 -3.18 66.56 -12.86
N THR A 250 -4.38 67.15 -12.83
CA THR A 250 -5.36 67.15 -13.94
C THR A 250 -4.89 67.91 -15.19
N VAL A 251 -3.80 68.67 -15.10
CA VAL A 251 -3.24 69.44 -16.22
C VAL A 251 -2.24 68.61 -17.04
N ILE A 252 -1.87 67.42 -16.55
CA ILE A 252 -0.99 66.47 -17.25
C ILE A 252 -1.85 65.59 -18.16
N VAL A 253 -1.53 65.55 -19.44
CA VAL A 253 -2.06 64.54 -20.36
C VAL A 253 -1.20 63.28 -20.20
N GLU A 254 -1.79 62.20 -19.70
CA GLU A 254 -1.06 60.95 -19.45
C GLU A 254 -0.54 60.29 -20.74
N ASP A 255 0.73 59.89 -20.74
CA ASP A 255 1.35 59.09 -21.81
C ASP A 255 2.23 57.95 -21.22
N SER A 256 2.87 57.14 -22.05
CA SER A 256 3.69 56.01 -21.59
C SER A 256 4.92 56.40 -20.75
N THR A 257 5.30 57.68 -20.73
CA THR A 257 6.43 58.23 -19.98
C THR A 257 6.05 59.20 -18.86
N HIS A 258 4.79 59.66 -18.82
CA HIS A 258 4.26 60.63 -17.84
C HIS A 258 3.05 60.08 -17.08
N ARG A 259 3.22 58.93 -16.42
CA ARG A 259 2.21 58.29 -15.55
C ARG A 259 2.86 57.79 -14.26
N PHE A 260 2.14 57.87 -13.14
CA PHE A 260 2.64 57.45 -11.82
C PHE A 260 2.72 55.92 -11.64
N ALA A 261 1.97 55.16 -12.45
CA ALA A 261 2.01 53.70 -12.49
C ALA A 261 1.65 53.24 -13.89
N THR A 262 2.41 52.26 -14.39
CA THR A 262 2.18 51.63 -15.70
C THR A 262 0.93 50.73 -15.67
N ASP A 263 0.35 50.47 -16.84
CA ASP A 263 -0.78 49.53 -16.93
C ASP A 263 -0.38 48.11 -16.54
N THR A 264 0.89 47.74 -16.78
CA THR A 264 1.48 46.49 -16.32
C THR A 264 1.53 46.38 -14.81
N GLU A 265 1.96 47.43 -14.10
CA GLU A 265 1.97 47.44 -12.62
C GLU A 265 0.56 47.35 -12.05
N LYS A 266 -0.40 48.10 -12.61
CA LYS A 266 -1.81 48.03 -12.19
C LYS A 266 -2.41 46.64 -12.44
N ALA A 267 -2.11 46.03 -13.59
CA ALA A 267 -2.54 44.67 -13.89
C ALA A 267 -1.94 43.66 -12.90
N ASN A 268 -0.64 43.77 -12.61
CA ASN A 268 0.06 42.90 -11.66
C ASN A 268 -0.49 43.06 -10.22
N TRP A 269 -0.81 44.28 -9.77
CA TRP A 269 -1.40 44.51 -8.45
C TRP A 269 -2.82 43.95 -8.36
N ASN A 270 -3.64 44.15 -9.39
CA ASN A 270 -4.99 43.61 -9.44
C ASN A 270 -4.99 42.07 -9.49
N ASP A 271 -4.07 41.49 -10.25
CA ASP A 271 -3.84 40.05 -10.33
C ASP A 271 -3.35 39.49 -8.98
N ALA A 272 -2.37 40.13 -8.35
CA ALA A 272 -1.90 39.77 -7.01
C ALA A 272 -3.03 39.85 -5.97
N ASN A 273 -3.88 40.88 -6.03
CA ASN A 273 -5.04 41.01 -5.14
C ASN A 273 -6.09 39.93 -5.39
N SER A 274 -6.33 39.57 -6.65
CA SER A 274 -7.30 38.54 -7.05
C SER A 274 -6.82 37.11 -6.77
N LYS A 275 -5.50 36.90 -6.67
CA LYS A 275 -4.85 35.62 -6.33
C LYS A 275 -4.68 35.40 -4.83
N LYS A 276 -5.03 36.38 -3.99
CA LYS A 276 -5.13 36.19 -2.55
C LYS A 276 -6.18 35.14 -2.27
N HIS A 277 -5.80 34.06 -1.61
CA HIS A 277 -6.71 33.03 -1.17
C HIS A 277 -6.35 32.59 0.24
N ILE A 278 -7.32 32.03 0.93
CA ILE A 278 -7.14 31.40 2.23
C ILE A 278 -6.87 29.93 1.95
N HIS A 279 -5.83 29.36 2.55
CA HIS A 279 -5.54 27.94 2.39
C HIS A 279 -6.67 27.11 2.99
N SER A 280 -7.13 26.07 2.27
CA SER A 280 -8.24 25.22 2.69
C SER A 280 -7.99 24.51 4.03
N ASN A 281 -6.73 24.32 4.39
CA ASN A 281 -6.32 23.74 5.68
C ASN A 281 -6.22 24.78 6.81
N LYS A 282 -6.42 26.08 6.55
CA LYS A 282 -6.35 27.10 7.60
C LYS A 282 -7.40 26.85 8.68
N SER A 283 -8.63 26.52 8.32
CA SER A 283 -9.68 26.18 9.30
C SER A 283 -9.33 24.94 10.12
N ILE A 284 -8.71 23.92 9.50
CA ILE A 284 -8.29 22.69 10.16
C ILE A 284 -7.14 22.96 11.12
N ILE A 285 -6.13 23.73 10.70
CA ILE A 285 -4.98 24.12 11.53
C ILE A 285 -5.43 25.01 12.69
N ASP A 286 -6.31 26.00 12.43
CA ASP A 286 -6.89 26.84 13.46
C ASP A 286 -7.69 25.99 14.46
N ALA A 287 -8.49 25.02 14.00
CA ALA A 287 -9.26 24.13 14.87
C ALA A 287 -8.37 23.22 15.73
N ILE A 288 -7.33 22.62 15.15
CA ILE A 288 -6.36 21.79 15.90
C ILE A 288 -5.63 22.65 16.94
N THR A 289 -5.16 23.85 16.54
CA THR A 289 -4.41 24.77 17.41
C THR A 289 -5.30 25.28 18.54
N GLN A 290 -6.55 25.65 18.26
CA GLN A 290 -7.50 26.12 19.26
C GLN A 290 -7.86 25.00 20.23
N THR A 291 -8.12 23.78 19.74
CA THR A 291 -8.42 22.63 20.61
C THR A 291 -7.27 22.32 21.57
N LEU A 292 -6.03 22.38 21.08
CA LEU A 292 -4.84 22.20 21.92
C LEU A 292 -4.70 23.30 22.98
N ILE A 293 -4.94 24.57 22.60
CA ILE A 293 -4.90 25.71 23.52
C ILE A 293 -6.00 25.60 24.58
N ASP A 294 -7.22 25.24 24.20
CA ASP A 294 -8.36 25.11 25.11
C ASP A 294 -8.13 23.97 26.11
N THR A 295 -7.64 22.82 25.62
CA THR A 295 -7.28 21.68 26.47
C THR A 295 -6.16 22.04 27.44
N TRP A 296 -5.14 22.76 26.96
CA TRP A 296 -4.04 23.23 27.79
C TRP A 296 -4.52 24.23 28.87
N ASN A 297 -5.36 25.18 28.51
CA ASN A 297 -5.90 26.17 29.45
C ASN A 297 -6.85 25.53 30.48
N SER A 298 -7.65 24.54 30.06
CA SER A 298 -8.50 23.76 30.96
C SER A 298 -7.66 22.95 31.96
N ALA A 299 -6.62 22.27 31.47
CA ALA A 299 -5.67 21.55 32.32
C ALA A 299 -4.94 22.51 33.28
N TYR A 300 -4.47 23.66 32.79
CA TYR A 300 -3.83 24.70 33.60
C TYR A 300 -4.77 25.24 34.69
N SER A 301 -6.03 25.51 34.35
CA SER A 301 -7.05 25.93 35.30
C SER A 301 -7.26 24.88 36.39
N HIS A 302 -7.42 23.60 36.02
CA HIS A 302 -7.63 22.48 36.93
C HIS A 302 -6.47 22.24 37.91
N ILE A 303 -5.22 22.37 37.45
CA ILE A 303 -4.04 22.24 38.32
C ILE A 303 -3.75 23.51 39.13
N SER A 304 -4.25 24.67 38.69
CA SER A 304 -4.08 25.95 39.40
C SER A 304 -5.13 26.20 40.48
N ASP A 305 -6.24 25.44 40.47
CA ASP A 305 -7.26 25.47 41.54
C ASP A 305 -6.72 24.79 42.81
N VAL A 306 -6.44 25.60 43.82
CA VAL A 306 -5.84 25.20 45.10
C VAL A 306 -6.87 24.57 46.06
N VAL A 307 -8.17 24.58 45.73
CA VAL A 307 -9.26 24.26 46.66
C VAL A 307 -9.93 22.91 46.36
N LYS A 308 -10.04 22.45 45.11
CA LYS A 308 -10.50 21.08 44.74
C LYS A 308 -10.39 20.81 43.23
N HIS A 309 -9.84 19.65 42.87
CA HIS A 309 -9.69 19.13 41.50
C HIS A 309 -11.02 18.77 40.80
N ILE A 310 -11.90 19.73 40.54
CA ILE A 310 -13.08 19.54 39.66
C ILE A 310 -13.22 20.74 38.72
N THR A 311 -13.66 20.51 37.49
CA THR A 311 -13.85 21.52 36.44
C THR A 311 -15.11 22.38 36.65
N ASP A 312 -15.20 23.54 35.99
CA ASP A 312 -16.37 24.44 36.06
C ASP A 312 -17.65 23.80 35.47
N ASP A 313 -17.48 22.95 34.45
CA ASP A 313 -18.59 22.19 33.87
C ASP A 313 -19.10 21.11 34.84
N GLU A 314 -18.20 20.42 35.55
CA GLU A 314 -18.57 19.46 36.60
C GLU A 314 -19.29 20.15 37.78
N ARG A 315 -18.91 21.38 38.11
CA ARG A 315 -19.60 22.21 39.12
C ARG A 315 -20.98 22.66 38.65
N THR A 316 -21.10 23.03 37.38
CA THR A 316 -22.39 23.39 36.77
C THR A 316 -23.31 22.18 36.74
N LEU A 317 -22.79 20.99 36.40
CA LEU A 317 -23.54 19.74 36.41
C LEU A 317 -23.96 19.32 37.83
N TRP A 318 -23.08 19.48 38.83
CA TRP A 318 -23.40 19.24 40.24
C TRP A 318 -24.49 20.19 40.77
N ASN A 319 -24.52 21.44 40.31
CA ASN A 319 -25.58 22.39 40.62
C ASN A 319 -26.89 22.11 39.87
N THR A 320 -26.87 21.26 38.83
CA THR A 320 -28.06 20.82 38.08
C THR A 320 -28.69 19.52 38.59
N VAL A 321 -28.44 19.05 39.81
CA VAL A 321 -29.23 17.94 40.38
C VAL A 321 -30.72 18.34 40.42
N VAL A 322 -31.52 17.83 39.46
CA VAL A 322 -32.89 18.26 39.10
C VAL A 322 -33.99 17.78 40.07
N ASN A 323 -33.68 17.22 41.23
CA ASN A 323 -34.70 16.84 42.21
C ASN A 323 -34.99 17.92 43.27
N LYS A 324 -35.02 19.19 42.86
CA LYS A 324 -35.65 20.25 43.67
C LYS A 324 -36.92 20.73 42.99
N VAL A 325 -38.06 20.34 43.56
CA VAL A 325 -39.37 20.86 43.20
C VAL A 325 -39.67 22.03 44.14
N ASP A 326 -39.70 23.25 43.62
CA ASP A 326 -40.22 24.39 44.37
C ASP A 326 -41.75 24.35 44.38
N LYS A 327 -42.34 24.44 45.57
CA LYS A 327 -43.79 24.40 45.78
C LYS A 327 -44.37 25.80 45.57
N VAL A 328 -45.06 26.02 44.45
CA VAL A 328 -45.90 27.21 44.24
C VAL A 328 -47.34 26.88 44.62
N GLU A 329 -47.91 27.67 45.53
CA GLU A 329 -49.27 27.46 46.02
C GLU A 329 -50.31 27.63 44.89
N GLY A 330 -51.11 26.58 44.66
CA GLY A 330 -52.22 26.58 43.69
C GLY A 330 -52.01 25.83 42.36
N LYS A 331 -50.89 25.13 42.13
CA LYS A 331 -50.68 24.28 40.94
C LYS A 331 -50.31 22.84 41.29
N GLN A 332 -50.78 21.87 40.48
CA GLN A 332 -50.20 20.52 40.41
C GLN A 332 -49.05 20.48 39.39
N LEU A 333 -48.13 19.51 39.55
CA LEU A 333 -46.97 19.25 38.67
C LEU A 333 -47.44 19.13 37.21
N SER A 334 -47.00 20.02 36.32
CA SER A 334 -47.51 20.11 34.94
C SER A 334 -46.56 19.50 33.91
N THR A 335 -47.02 18.44 33.24
CA THR A 335 -46.67 18.10 31.85
C THR A 335 -47.87 18.38 30.92
N GLU A 336 -48.47 19.56 31.00
CA GLU A 336 -49.57 19.99 30.11
C GLU A 336 -49.26 21.39 29.57
N ASP A 337 -48.64 21.44 28.38
CA ASP A 337 -48.17 22.65 27.69
C ASP A 337 -49.20 23.23 26.69
N TYR A 338 -50.50 23.11 26.97
CA TYR A 338 -51.52 23.76 26.13
C TYR A 338 -52.63 24.39 26.97
N THR A 339 -52.93 25.65 26.68
CA THR A 339 -54.11 26.34 27.22
C THR A 339 -55.38 25.86 26.53
N THR A 340 -56.52 25.96 27.22
CA THR A 340 -57.85 25.58 26.68
C THR A 340 -58.18 26.32 25.37
N THR A 341 -57.64 27.53 25.19
CA THR A 341 -57.78 28.34 23.98
C THR A 341 -57.04 27.74 22.76
N GLU A 342 -55.88 27.11 22.97
CA GLU A 342 -55.10 26.47 21.90
C GLU A 342 -55.75 25.17 21.44
N LYS A 343 -56.36 24.40 22.37
CA LYS A 343 -57.16 23.21 22.04
C LYS A 343 -58.38 23.56 21.16
N SER A 344 -59.02 24.72 21.37
CA SER A 344 -60.17 25.14 20.54
C SER A 344 -59.79 25.61 19.13
N LYS A 345 -58.57 26.13 18.91
CA LYS A 345 -58.10 26.53 17.56
C LYS A 345 -57.76 25.33 16.69
N LEU A 346 -57.22 24.26 17.26
CA LEU A 346 -56.90 23.03 16.53
C LEU A 346 -58.15 22.24 16.10
N ALA A 347 -59.23 22.32 16.86
CA ALA A 347 -60.48 21.58 16.60
C ALA A 347 -61.26 22.06 15.36
N GLY A 348 -60.94 23.24 14.81
CA GLY A 348 -61.67 23.86 13.69
C GLY A 348 -61.09 23.64 12.29
N ILE A 349 -59.96 22.95 12.15
CA ILE A 349 -59.32 22.71 10.85
C ILE A 349 -59.93 21.45 10.23
N ALA A 350 -60.68 21.60 9.14
CA ALA A 350 -61.25 20.48 8.41
C ALA A 350 -60.13 19.58 7.85
N ALA A 351 -60.34 18.25 7.91
CA ALA A 351 -59.44 17.29 7.29
C ALA A 351 -59.23 17.64 5.80
N SER A 352 -57.97 17.78 5.39
CA SER A 352 -57.54 18.07 4.00
C SER A 352 -57.73 19.50 3.48
N ALA A 353 -57.82 20.52 4.35
CA ALA A 353 -57.97 21.93 3.94
C ALA A 353 -56.85 22.50 3.02
N ASN A 354 -55.74 21.78 2.82
CA ASN A 354 -54.60 22.22 2.02
C ASN A 354 -54.23 21.24 0.88
N ASN A 355 -55.18 20.45 0.36
CA ASN A 355 -54.88 19.40 -0.61
C ASN A 355 -54.59 19.93 -2.03
N TYR A 356 -53.45 20.61 -2.19
CA TYR A 356 -52.79 20.80 -3.47
C TYR A 356 -51.82 19.64 -3.69
N VAL A 357 -52.13 18.75 -4.63
CA VAL A 357 -51.22 17.68 -5.05
C VAL A 357 -50.51 18.14 -6.32
N HIS A 358 -49.24 18.51 -6.19
CA HIS A 358 -48.38 18.82 -7.33
C HIS A 358 -48.15 17.54 -8.15
N PRO A 359 -48.19 17.58 -9.50
CA PRO A 359 -47.87 16.44 -10.33
C PRO A 359 -46.42 15.96 -10.08
N SER A 360 -46.17 14.65 -10.12
CA SER A 360 -44.83 14.09 -9.87
C SER A 360 -43.83 14.43 -10.97
N THR A 361 -44.30 14.75 -12.18
CA THR A 361 -43.48 15.20 -13.30
C THR A 361 -44.21 16.23 -14.15
N HIS A 362 -43.48 17.20 -14.66
CA HIS A 362 -43.91 18.14 -15.70
C HIS A 362 -42.76 18.35 -16.68
N ALA A 363 -43.05 18.74 -17.92
CA ALA A 363 -42.01 19.06 -18.89
C ALA A 363 -41.25 20.33 -18.46
N ALA A 364 -39.92 20.37 -18.67
CA ALA A 364 -39.08 21.52 -18.30
C ALA A 364 -39.51 22.83 -18.99
N THR A 365 -40.19 22.73 -20.14
CA THR A 365 -40.72 23.86 -20.92
C THR A 365 -41.86 24.62 -20.24
N VAL A 366 -42.44 24.09 -19.16
CA VAL A 366 -43.52 24.73 -18.40
C VAL A 366 -42.98 25.70 -17.33
N ILE A 367 -41.65 25.71 -17.12
CA ILE A 367 -40.96 26.63 -16.21
C ILE A 367 -40.55 27.87 -17.01
N VAL A 368 -41.03 29.04 -16.60
CA VAL A 368 -40.51 30.33 -17.08
C VAL A 368 -39.24 30.63 -16.31
N GLU A 369 -38.07 30.67 -16.98
CA GLU A 369 -36.80 30.95 -16.31
C GLU A 369 -36.75 32.42 -15.85
N ASP A 370 -36.69 32.62 -14.53
CA ASP A 370 -36.34 33.89 -13.90
C ASP A 370 -35.12 33.71 -12.98
N SER A 371 -34.62 34.81 -12.41
CA SER A 371 -33.44 34.81 -11.51
C SER A 371 -33.54 33.89 -10.29
N SER A 372 -34.75 33.40 -9.98
CA SER A 372 -35.10 32.56 -8.83
C SER A 372 -35.44 31.11 -9.21
N HIS A 373 -35.55 30.79 -10.51
CA HIS A 373 -35.97 29.48 -11.02
C HIS A 373 -35.03 28.85 -12.07
N ARG A 374 -33.74 29.22 -12.05
CA ARG A 374 -32.68 28.62 -12.88
C ARG A 374 -31.87 27.61 -12.05
N PHE A 375 -31.54 26.44 -12.63
CA PHE A 375 -30.73 25.41 -11.96
C PHE A 375 -29.26 25.81 -11.72
N ALA A 376 -28.77 26.79 -12.48
CA ALA A 376 -27.47 27.42 -12.28
C ALA A 376 -27.48 28.82 -12.93
N THR A 377 -27.08 29.83 -12.17
CA THR A 377 -26.90 31.20 -12.63
C THR A 377 -25.71 31.31 -13.58
N ASP A 378 -25.69 32.35 -14.41
CA ASP A 378 -24.55 32.61 -15.31
C ASP A 378 -23.27 32.94 -14.51
N THR A 379 -23.43 33.51 -13.31
CA THR A 379 -22.35 33.71 -12.34
C THR A 379 -21.80 32.38 -11.82
N GLU A 380 -22.65 31.41 -11.48
CA GLU A 380 -22.19 30.07 -11.06
C GLU A 380 -21.46 29.35 -12.20
N LYS A 381 -21.96 29.42 -13.43
CA LYS A 381 -21.27 28.84 -14.60
C LYS A 381 -19.92 29.50 -14.86
N ALA A 382 -19.83 30.83 -14.74
CA ALA A 382 -18.58 31.56 -14.85
C ALA A 382 -17.60 31.15 -13.75
N ASN A 383 -18.07 31.06 -12.50
CA ASN A 383 -17.27 30.62 -11.35
C ASN A 383 -16.79 29.17 -11.50
N TRP A 384 -17.59 28.26 -12.05
CA TRP A 384 -17.17 26.88 -12.32
C TRP A 384 -16.12 26.79 -13.41
N ASN A 385 -16.28 27.55 -14.50
CA ASN A 385 -15.29 27.59 -15.58
C ASN A 385 -13.96 28.21 -15.10
N ASP A 386 -14.05 29.25 -14.27
CA ASP A 386 -12.91 29.90 -13.63
C ASP A 386 -12.22 28.99 -12.60
N ALA A 387 -12.98 28.23 -11.79
CA ALA A 387 -12.44 27.22 -10.90
C ALA A 387 -11.71 26.10 -11.66
N ASN A 388 -12.22 25.70 -12.83
CA ASN A 388 -11.59 24.69 -13.67
C ASN A 388 -10.28 25.20 -14.32
N SER A 389 -10.22 26.47 -14.73
CA SER A 389 -9.01 27.08 -15.31
C SER A 389 -7.95 27.43 -14.26
N LYS A 390 -8.35 27.66 -13.00
CA LYS A 390 -7.47 27.96 -11.85
C LYS A 390 -6.95 26.73 -11.10
N LYS A 391 -7.19 25.53 -11.62
CA LYS A 391 -6.52 24.31 -11.14
C LYS A 391 -5.01 24.51 -11.30
N HIS A 392 -4.31 24.60 -10.18
CA HIS A 392 -2.85 24.63 -10.16
C HIS A 392 -2.33 23.45 -9.34
N THR A 393 -1.11 23.04 -9.65
CA THR A 393 -0.38 22.05 -8.87
C THR A 393 0.45 22.78 -7.82
N HIS A 394 0.40 22.31 -6.58
CA HIS A 394 1.26 22.86 -5.54
C HIS A 394 2.68 22.35 -5.76
N SER A 395 3.66 23.26 -5.84
CA SER A 395 5.07 22.92 -6.08
C SER A 395 5.65 22.02 -4.98
N ASN A 396 5.10 22.11 -3.76
CA ASN A 396 5.47 21.27 -2.62
C ASN A 396 4.68 19.95 -2.56
N LYS A 397 3.74 19.68 -3.47
CA LYS A 397 2.99 18.41 -3.48
C LYS A 397 3.94 17.21 -3.59
N SER A 398 4.91 17.26 -4.50
CA SER A 398 5.90 16.19 -4.63
C SER A 398 6.77 16.03 -3.38
N ILE A 399 7.10 17.13 -2.70
CA ILE A 399 7.88 17.13 -1.46
C ILE A 399 7.06 16.52 -0.31
N ILE A 400 5.79 16.92 -0.17
CA ILE A 400 4.90 16.38 0.86
C ILE A 400 4.60 14.91 0.58
N ASP A 401 4.28 14.55 -0.67
CA ASP A 401 4.06 13.15 -1.07
C ASP A 401 5.31 12.31 -0.77
N ALA A 402 6.52 12.82 -1.05
CA ALA A 402 7.76 12.12 -0.74
C ALA A 402 8.02 11.96 0.76
N ILE A 403 7.78 13.00 1.56
CA ILE A 403 7.92 12.93 3.03
C ILE A 403 6.89 11.96 3.61
N THR A 404 5.62 12.07 3.20
CA THR A 404 4.54 11.21 3.65
C THR A 404 4.77 9.76 3.25
N GLN A 405 5.21 9.51 2.01
CA GLN A 405 5.53 8.16 1.55
C GLN A 405 6.70 7.56 2.34
N THR A 406 7.77 8.34 2.58
CA THR A 406 8.92 7.90 3.39
C THR A 406 8.49 7.52 4.81
N LEU A 407 7.61 8.31 5.42
CA LEU A 407 7.08 8.01 6.76
C LEU A 407 6.21 6.75 6.76
N ILE A 408 5.36 6.56 5.75
CA ILE A 408 4.51 5.37 5.59
C ILE A 408 5.36 4.12 5.36
N ASP A 409 6.40 4.20 4.51
CA ASP A 409 7.29 3.08 4.23
C ASP A 409 8.06 2.66 5.49
N THR A 410 8.55 3.65 6.25
CA THR A 410 9.23 3.40 7.54
C THR A 410 8.28 2.76 8.55
N TRP A 411 7.04 3.26 8.64
CA TRP A 411 6.01 2.68 9.50
C TRP A 411 5.67 1.25 9.13
N ASN A 412 5.47 0.98 7.83
CA ASN A 412 5.15 -0.36 7.34
C ASN A 412 6.30 -1.34 7.55
N SER A 413 7.55 -0.90 7.35
CA SER A 413 8.74 -1.70 7.64
C SER A 413 8.82 -2.04 9.13
N ALA A 414 8.61 -1.06 10.02
CA ALA A 414 8.57 -1.27 11.46
C ALA A 414 7.42 -2.21 11.88
N TYR A 415 6.23 -2.02 11.31
CA TYR A 415 5.07 -2.87 11.56
C TYR A 415 5.33 -4.32 11.12
N SER A 416 5.89 -4.50 9.92
CA SER A 416 6.29 -5.82 9.41
C SER A 416 7.27 -6.49 10.37
N HIS A 417 8.28 -5.76 10.84
CA HIS A 417 9.29 -6.26 11.77
C HIS A 417 8.73 -6.66 13.14
N ILE A 418 7.79 -5.89 13.72
CA ILE A 418 7.16 -6.25 15.00
C ILE A 418 6.08 -7.33 14.86
N SER A 419 5.51 -7.49 13.66
CA SER A 419 4.48 -8.49 13.37
C SER A 419 5.04 -9.88 13.03
N ASP A 420 6.33 -9.99 12.69
CA ASP A 420 7.01 -11.28 12.52
C ASP A 420 7.21 -11.97 13.89
N VAL A 421 6.35 -12.95 14.17
CA VAL A 421 6.32 -13.72 15.43
C VAL A 421 7.49 -14.72 15.52
N VAL A 422 8.20 -14.98 14.43
CA VAL A 422 9.24 -16.02 14.35
C VAL A 422 10.61 -15.44 14.68
N LYS A 423 10.98 -14.24 14.18
CA LYS A 423 12.24 -13.53 14.50
C LYS A 423 12.12 -12.03 14.21
N HIS A 424 12.67 -11.20 15.10
CA HIS A 424 12.88 -9.76 14.90
C HIS A 424 13.97 -9.48 13.85
N ILE A 425 13.74 -9.81 12.58
CA ILE A 425 14.57 -9.39 11.44
C ILE A 425 13.67 -9.08 10.23
N THR A 426 14.04 -8.08 9.45
CA THR A 426 13.36 -7.66 8.21
C THR A 426 13.66 -8.60 7.03
N ASP A 427 12.87 -8.51 5.96
CA ASP A 427 13.07 -9.30 4.72
C ASP A 427 14.40 -8.97 4.01
N ASP A 428 14.84 -7.72 4.10
CA ASP A 428 16.14 -7.28 3.57
C ASP A 428 17.29 -7.90 4.37
N GLU A 429 17.19 -7.89 5.71
CA GLU A 429 18.14 -8.56 6.59
C GLU A 429 18.18 -10.07 6.35
N ARG A 430 17.04 -10.70 6.04
CA ARG A 430 16.96 -12.11 5.66
C ARG A 430 17.62 -12.38 4.32
N THR A 431 17.43 -11.51 3.34
CA THR A 431 18.07 -11.60 2.03
C THR A 431 19.58 -11.49 2.16
N LEU A 432 20.06 -10.53 2.95
CA LEU A 432 21.48 -10.38 3.28
C LEU A 432 22.01 -11.59 4.05
N TRP A 433 21.27 -12.06 5.06
CA TRP A 433 21.64 -13.26 5.82
C TRP A 433 21.75 -14.48 4.90
N ASN A 434 20.87 -14.62 3.90
CA ASN A 434 20.89 -15.72 2.93
C ASN A 434 22.03 -15.65 1.92
N THR A 435 22.69 -14.49 1.76
CA THR A 435 23.93 -14.39 0.96
C THR A 435 25.19 -14.82 1.70
N VAL A 436 25.13 -15.13 3.01
CA VAL A 436 26.27 -15.65 3.76
C VAL A 436 26.64 -17.05 3.26
N VAL A 437 27.77 -17.14 2.53
CA VAL A 437 28.27 -18.37 1.86
C VAL A 437 28.75 -19.45 2.83
N ASN A 438 28.98 -19.12 4.10
CA ASN A 438 29.47 -20.05 5.12
C ASN A 438 28.35 -20.70 5.94
N LYS A 439 27.16 -20.88 5.36
CA LYS A 439 26.09 -21.58 6.05
C LYS A 439 26.29 -23.09 5.93
N VAL A 440 26.22 -23.70 7.10
CA VAL A 440 26.12 -25.12 7.27
C VAL A 440 24.63 -25.49 7.21
N ASP A 441 24.23 -26.29 6.23
CA ASP A 441 22.88 -26.85 6.19
C ASP A 441 22.72 -27.93 7.26
N LYS A 442 21.62 -27.86 8.00
CA LYS A 442 21.30 -28.84 9.06
C LYS A 442 20.40 -29.93 8.46
N GLU A 443 21.01 -31.02 7.98
CA GLU A 443 20.26 -32.21 7.57
C GLU A 443 19.80 -33.00 8.81
N THR A 444 18.50 -33.31 8.88
CA THR A 444 17.91 -34.11 9.96
C THR A 444 18.59 -35.47 10.06
N GLY A 445 19.22 -35.75 11.21
CA GLY A 445 19.91 -37.02 11.49
C GLY A 445 21.44 -37.00 11.39
N LYS A 446 22.07 -35.88 11.03
CA LYS A 446 23.54 -35.71 11.06
C LYS A 446 23.95 -34.68 12.11
N VAL A 447 24.85 -35.05 13.01
CA VAL A 447 25.28 -34.19 14.14
C VAL A 447 26.43 -33.25 13.75
N LEU A 448 27.06 -33.43 12.59
CA LEU A 448 28.19 -32.60 12.15
C LEU A 448 28.12 -32.41 10.64
N SER A 449 28.21 -31.17 10.20
CA SER A 449 28.04 -30.74 8.82
C SER A 449 29.22 -31.11 7.92
N THR A 450 28.97 -31.18 6.63
CA THR A 450 29.84 -31.65 5.53
C THR A 450 31.18 -30.92 5.32
N ASN A 451 31.71 -30.18 6.30
CA ASN A 451 32.91 -29.36 6.16
C ASN A 451 34.03 -29.67 7.18
N ASP A 452 33.96 -30.79 7.90
CA ASP A 452 34.95 -31.11 8.95
C ASP A 452 36.19 -31.87 8.45
N PHE A 453 36.26 -32.23 7.15
CA PHE A 453 37.44 -32.87 6.56
C PHE A 453 37.94 -32.08 5.35
N THR A 454 39.24 -31.77 5.30
CA THR A 454 39.85 -31.19 4.10
C THR A 454 39.74 -32.15 2.92
N SER A 455 39.71 -31.63 1.69
CA SER A 455 39.58 -32.45 0.46
C SER A 455 40.61 -33.59 0.39
N ALA A 456 41.79 -33.39 0.98
CA ALA A 456 42.84 -34.41 1.08
C ALA A 456 42.44 -35.59 2.01
N TYR A 457 41.80 -35.32 3.14
CA TYR A 457 41.31 -36.38 4.02
C TYR A 457 40.08 -37.07 3.45
N LYS A 458 39.16 -36.31 2.84
CA LYS A 458 37.99 -36.89 2.18
C LYS A 458 38.39 -37.84 1.05
N SER A 459 39.34 -37.45 0.20
CA SER A 459 39.81 -38.30 -0.90
C SER A 459 40.53 -39.57 -0.42
N LYS A 460 41.19 -39.55 0.75
CA LYS A 460 41.77 -40.75 1.36
C LYS A 460 40.70 -41.70 1.87
N VAL A 461 39.64 -41.18 2.49
CA VAL A 461 38.53 -41.98 3.04
C VAL A 461 37.67 -42.55 1.91
N ASP A 462 37.31 -41.75 0.91
CA ASP A 462 36.57 -42.19 -0.28
C ASP A 462 37.36 -43.24 -1.10
N GLY A 463 38.70 -43.20 -1.03
CA GLY A 463 39.59 -44.15 -1.70
C GLY A 463 39.70 -45.53 -1.02
N ILE A 464 39.13 -45.70 0.19
CA ILE A 464 39.05 -47.00 0.86
C ILE A 464 37.75 -47.67 0.40
N THR A 465 37.88 -48.67 -0.46
CA THR A 465 36.73 -49.44 -0.96
C THR A 465 35.99 -50.15 0.18
N THR A 466 34.65 -50.15 0.13
CA THR A 466 33.81 -50.85 1.11
C THR A 466 34.21 -52.33 1.21
N GLY A 467 34.61 -52.77 2.42
CA GLY A 467 35.10 -54.14 2.67
C GLY A 467 36.61 -54.31 2.57
N ALA A 468 37.39 -53.22 2.56
CA ALA A 468 38.85 -53.27 2.58
C ALA A 468 39.38 -54.16 3.72
N THR A 469 40.30 -55.04 3.35
CA THR A 469 40.81 -56.12 4.20
C THR A 469 41.55 -55.58 5.43
N LYS A 470 41.09 -55.93 6.63
CA LYS A 470 41.75 -55.58 7.89
C LYS A 470 42.81 -56.62 8.22
N VAL A 471 44.08 -56.23 8.29
CA VAL A 471 45.17 -57.09 8.78
C VAL A 471 45.45 -56.75 10.25
N GLU A 472 45.41 -57.76 11.10
CA GLU A 472 45.58 -57.65 12.55
C GLU A 472 46.71 -58.60 13.01
N SER A 473 47.36 -58.28 14.12
CA SER A 473 48.38 -59.15 14.74
C SER A 473 47.75 -60.44 15.25
N SER A 474 48.37 -61.59 14.95
CA SER A 474 48.01 -62.88 15.52
C SER A 474 48.70 -63.10 16.87
N SER A 475 48.04 -63.80 17.79
CA SER A 475 48.67 -64.36 19.00
C SER A 475 49.38 -65.69 18.73
N THR A 476 49.19 -66.28 17.55
CA THR A 476 49.85 -67.51 17.10
C THR A 476 51.12 -67.15 16.34
N ASN A 477 52.27 -67.52 16.89
CA ASN A 477 53.55 -67.26 16.25
C ASN A 477 53.58 -67.88 14.84
N GLY A 478 53.98 -67.09 13.84
CA GLY A 478 53.97 -67.50 12.43
C GLY A 478 52.69 -67.18 11.65
N ASN A 479 51.66 -66.61 12.29
CA ASN A 479 50.43 -66.21 11.61
C ASN A 479 50.17 -64.69 11.63
N ILE A 480 49.23 -64.25 10.78
CA ILE A 480 48.54 -62.95 10.87
C ILE A 480 47.03 -63.17 10.76
N LYS A 481 46.21 -62.24 11.28
CA LYS A 481 44.75 -62.28 11.09
C LYS A 481 44.35 -61.39 9.93
N ILE A 482 43.56 -61.94 9.01
CA ILE A 482 42.94 -61.20 7.91
C ILE A 482 41.43 -61.26 8.12
N ASN A 483 40.79 -60.11 8.36
CA ASN A 483 39.39 -60.02 8.79
C ASN A 483 39.09 -60.95 9.98
N SER A 484 39.93 -60.86 11.01
CA SER A 484 39.86 -61.67 12.24
C SER A 484 40.02 -63.20 12.05
N THR A 485 40.31 -63.67 10.83
CA THR A 485 40.60 -65.09 10.54
C THR A 485 42.11 -65.34 10.50
N GLU A 486 42.58 -66.34 11.23
CA GLU A 486 43.98 -66.74 11.30
C GLU A 486 44.50 -67.25 9.95
N LYS A 487 45.64 -66.71 9.50
CA LYS A 487 46.32 -67.13 8.28
C LYS A 487 47.81 -67.33 8.56
N THR A 488 48.28 -68.56 8.42
CA THR A 488 49.69 -68.90 8.56
C THR A 488 50.50 -68.31 7.42
N VAL A 489 51.48 -67.47 7.78
CA VAL A 489 52.44 -66.85 6.86
C VAL A 489 53.84 -67.42 7.04
N TYR A 490 54.09 -68.13 8.14
CA TYR A 490 55.34 -68.79 8.46
C TYR A 490 55.09 -70.00 9.37
N THR A 491 55.70 -71.15 9.05
CA THR A 491 55.64 -72.36 9.89
C THR A 491 57.04 -72.66 10.41
N HIS A 492 57.25 -72.67 11.72
CA HIS A 492 58.55 -73.02 12.30
C HIS A 492 58.82 -74.53 12.09
N PRO A 493 60.01 -74.96 11.61
CA PRO A 493 60.36 -76.37 11.49
C PRO A 493 60.25 -77.13 12.82
N ALA A 494 59.70 -78.35 12.76
CA ALA A 494 59.24 -79.16 13.90
C ALA A 494 60.34 -79.88 14.71
N ASN A 495 61.61 -79.77 14.29
CA ASN A 495 62.71 -80.44 14.94
C ASN A 495 63.62 -79.39 15.58
N HIS A 496 63.42 -79.14 16.86
CA HIS A 496 64.47 -78.54 17.69
C HIS A 496 65.35 -79.65 18.24
N ASP A 497 66.64 -79.36 18.41
CA ASP A 497 67.63 -80.27 18.97
C ASP A 497 67.33 -80.49 20.46
N ASP A 498 66.73 -81.65 20.80
CA ASP A 498 66.26 -82.10 22.13
C ASP A 498 67.33 -82.14 23.25
N ARG A 499 68.52 -81.56 23.02
CA ARG A 499 69.55 -81.42 24.06
C ARG A 499 69.26 -80.32 25.07
N TYR A 500 68.22 -79.49 24.86
CA TYR A 500 67.79 -78.47 25.80
C TYR A 500 66.29 -78.59 26.05
N TYR A 501 65.91 -78.95 27.28
CA TYR A 501 64.51 -78.93 27.71
C TYR A 501 64.00 -77.49 27.76
N THR A 502 62.78 -77.24 27.29
CA THR A 502 62.07 -75.96 27.45
C THR A 502 61.70 -75.75 28.94
N GLU A 503 61.45 -74.49 29.37
CA GLU A 503 61.13 -74.19 30.79
C GLU A 503 59.97 -75.07 31.33
N SER A 504 58.95 -75.31 30.51
CA SER A 504 57.80 -76.17 30.87
C SER A 504 58.17 -77.66 31.02
N GLU A 505 59.21 -78.15 30.34
CA GLU A 505 59.66 -79.54 30.40
C GLU A 505 60.65 -79.76 31.55
N ALA A 506 61.41 -78.74 31.94
CA ALA A 506 62.22 -78.75 33.15
C ALA A 506 61.34 -78.80 34.41
N ASP A 507 60.23 -78.06 34.43
CA ASP A 507 59.29 -77.99 35.56
C ASP A 507 58.50 -79.29 35.81
N THR A 508 58.43 -80.20 34.83
CA THR A 508 57.75 -81.50 34.96
C THR A 508 58.69 -82.70 35.12
N ARG A 509 60.00 -82.54 34.87
CA ARG A 509 60.97 -83.65 34.91
C ARG A 509 61.99 -83.60 36.03
N PHE A 510 62.10 -82.48 36.77
CA PHE A 510 62.86 -82.43 38.02
C PHE A 510 61.91 -82.48 39.21
N ALA A 511 62.03 -83.52 40.02
CA ALA A 511 61.23 -83.71 41.22
C ALA A 511 61.31 -82.47 42.12
N ILE A 512 60.15 -81.87 42.42
CA ILE A 512 60.03 -80.86 43.46
C ILE A 512 60.21 -81.52 44.83
N LYS A 513 60.89 -80.83 45.75
CA LYS A 513 61.30 -81.31 47.08
C LYS A 513 60.16 -81.93 47.92
N ALA A 514 58.90 -81.64 47.60
CA ALA A 514 57.72 -82.20 48.25
C ALA A 514 57.46 -83.70 47.93
N ASP A 515 57.98 -84.23 46.81
CA ASP A 515 57.74 -85.61 46.37
C ASP A 515 58.80 -86.62 46.86
N LEU A 516 59.84 -86.17 47.57
CA LEU A 516 60.92 -87.02 48.09
C LEU A 516 60.76 -87.38 49.58
N ASP A 517 59.77 -86.83 50.28
CA ASP A 517 59.62 -87.01 51.74
C ASP A 517 58.64 -88.11 52.17
N THR A 518 57.85 -88.71 51.25
CA THR A 518 56.91 -89.79 51.61
C THR A 518 56.63 -90.74 50.45
N VAL A 519 57.23 -91.93 50.46
CA VAL A 519 56.47 -93.20 50.51
C VAL A 519 57.46 -94.35 50.44
N TYR A 520 57.48 -95.03 51.58
CA TYR A 520 58.26 -96.19 51.91
C TYR A 520 57.57 -97.45 51.42
N ILE A 521 58.37 -98.33 50.83
CA ILE A 521 58.13 -99.74 50.49
C ILE A 521 57.54 -100.51 51.69
N ARG A 522 56.62 -101.47 51.45
CA ARG A 522 56.37 -102.76 52.19
C ARG A 522 54.95 -103.29 51.90
N LYS A 523 54.62 -104.57 51.79
CA LYS A 523 55.27 -105.90 51.78
C LYS A 523 54.08 -106.87 51.66
N GLY A 524 54.18 -108.00 50.95
CA GLY A 524 53.18 -109.08 51.07
C GLY A 524 52.65 -109.55 49.72
N VAL A 525 53.39 -110.42 49.03
CA VAL A 525 53.05 -111.85 48.89
C VAL A 525 51.65 -112.06 48.30
N VAL A 526 51.59 -112.15 46.98
CA VAL A 526 50.99 -113.33 46.36
C VAL A 526 52.06 -113.92 45.44
N THR A 527 52.07 -115.24 45.34
CA THR A 527 53.26 -116.08 45.16
C THR A 527 53.60 -116.40 43.72
N TRP A 528 54.77 -117.01 43.57
CA TRP A 528 55.57 -117.32 42.38
C TRP A 528 54.86 -117.94 41.14
N ASN A 529 53.62 -118.43 41.23
CA ASN A 529 52.80 -118.90 40.09
C ASN A 529 51.76 -117.88 39.59
N ASP A 530 51.45 -116.82 40.34
CA ASP A 530 50.46 -115.80 39.97
C ASP A 530 50.88 -114.96 38.74
N LEU A 531 52.12 -115.09 38.27
CA LEU A 531 52.59 -114.45 37.05
C LEU A 531 53.27 -115.39 36.05
N LYS A 532 53.13 -116.72 36.20
CA LYS A 532 53.49 -117.66 35.11
C LYS A 532 52.36 -118.63 34.85
N GLY A 533 51.46 -118.24 33.93
CA GLY A 533 50.33 -119.04 33.53
C GLY A 533 49.39 -118.44 32.48
N VAL A 534 49.82 -117.44 31.69
CA VAL A 534 49.40 -117.09 30.32
C VAL A 534 50.61 -116.47 29.65
#